data_AF-A0A1Z9W2Z7-F1
#
_entry.id   AF-A0A1Z9W2Z7-F1
#
_cell.length_a   1.000
_cell.length_b   1.000
_cell.length_c   1.000
_cell.angle_alpha   90.00
_cell.angle_beta   90.00
_cell.angle_gamma   90.00
#
_symmetry.space_group_name_H-M   'P 1'
#
loop_
_entity.id
_entity.type
_entity.pdbx_description
1 polymer ?
#
loop_
_entity_poly.entity_id
_entity_poly.type
_entity_poly.pdbx_seq_one_letter_code
_entity_poly.pdbx_strand_id
1 'polypeptide(L)'
;HNVGAGGRGRIHPNQELMGLGAANIASGLGGGFPVTGGFSRSVVNFDAGARTPLAGVMTAVMIALTALFLTPLFEFLPKAVLAATIIVAVLSLVDLKAIHRVWVFSKSDFVAMTTTIMIVLGIGVEAGIIAGILVSISFLLAKVARPHFAVIGQIPGTQHFRNADRHQVLKSEKVLAVRLDEMLYFLNSHTFEDAVNQLLNTNKNLTDLVLLCTAINEIDASGLEVLESINERLDSQGIRFHLSEVKGPVMDRLDRVGFKAHLTGQIFLSHYEAMCALDPDCESNGHVRSARP
;
A
#
# COMPACT_ATOMS: atom_id res chain seq x y z
N HIS A 1 21.36 19.70 -10.92
CA HIS A 1 20.36 18.90 -10.19
C HIS A 1 18.99 19.21 -10.78
N ASN A 2 18.34 18.23 -11.41
CA ASN A 2 16.98 18.36 -11.93
C ASN A 2 15.99 18.05 -10.81
N VAL A 3 15.88 18.95 -9.83
CA VAL A 3 14.86 18.83 -8.80
C VAL A 3 13.61 19.52 -9.32
N GLY A 4 12.64 18.75 -9.79
CA GLY A 4 11.24 19.18 -9.86
C GLY A 4 10.92 20.40 -10.73
N ALA A 5 11.05 20.25 -12.05
CA ALA A 5 10.10 20.79 -13.02
C ALA A 5 10.39 20.17 -14.39
N GLY A 6 9.38 19.56 -15.02
CA GLY A 6 9.30 19.24 -16.46
C GLY A 6 10.29 18.26 -17.14
N GLY A 7 11.40 17.83 -16.53
CA GLY A 7 12.38 16.94 -17.19
C GLY A 7 12.08 15.44 -17.03
N ARG A 8 11.87 14.70 -18.13
CA ARG A 8 11.71 13.22 -18.21
C ARG A 8 13.01 12.44 -17.87
N GLY A 9 13.80 12.88 -16.89
CA GLY A 9 14.99 12.17 -16.43
C GLY A 9 14.61 11.09 -15.41
N ARG A 10 15.15 9.87 -15.54
CA ARG A 10 15.04 8.86 -14.48
C ARG A 10 15.84 9.35 -13.27
N ILE A 11 15.15 9.67 -12.19
CA ILE A 11 15.75 10.00 -10.90
C ILE A 11 16.18 8.69 -10.25
N HIS A 12 17.45 8.63 -9.81
CA HIS A 12 17.99 7.50 -9.05
C HIS A 12 18.13 7.93 -7.58
N PRO A 13 17.22 7.54 -6.68
CA PRO A 13 17.21 8.02 -5.30
C PRO A 13 18.54 7.83 -4.58
N ASN A 14 19.20 6.68 -4.79
CA ASN A 14 20.50 6.39 -4.18
C ASN A 14 21.59 7.39 -4.62
N GLN A 15 21.61 7.80 -5.89
CA GLN A 15 22.57 8.78 -6.39
C GLN A 15 22.29 10.18 -5.84
N GLU A 16 21.02 10.56 -5.72
CA GLU A 16 20.62 11.83 -5.11
C GLU A 16 21.00 11.90 -3.63
N LEU A 17 20.80 10.80 -2.88
CA LEU A 17 21.22 10.69 -1.48
C LEU A 17 22.74 10.76 -1.32
N MET A 18 23.50 10.07 -2.18
CA MET A 18 24.96 10.19 -2.20
C MET A 18 25.42 11.62 -2.51
N GLY A 19 24.78 12.29 -3.47
CA GLY A 19 25.06 13.68 -3.81
C GLY A 19 24.79 14.64 -2.65
N LEU A 20 23.64 14.50 -1.98
CA LEU A 20 23.30 15.27 -0.78
C LEU A 20 24.27 14.99 0.36
N GLY A 21 24.68 13.74 0.56
CA GLY A 21 25.68 13.37 1.57
C GLY A 21 27.03 14.03 1.31
N ALA A 22 27.55 13.93 0.08
CA ALA A 22 28.79 14.58 -0.32
C ALA A 22 28.73 16.11 -0.16
N ALA A 23 27.60 16.72 -0.54
CA ALA A 23 27.39 18.16 -0.39
C ALA A 23 27.38 18.60 1.09
N ASN A 24 26.77 17.81 1.97
CA ASN A 24 26.75 18.10 3.41
C ASN A 24 28.14 17.91 4.07
N ILE A 25 28.92 16.91 3.64
CA ILE A 25 30.31 16.75 4.08
C ILE A 25 31.15 17.97 3.66
N ALA A 26 31.06 18.38 2.40
CA ALA A 26 31.77 19.56 1.90
C ALA A 26 31.33 20.84 2.64
N SER A 27 30.03 21.00 2.91
CA SER A 27 29.51 22.12 3.71
C SER A 27 30.07 22.11 5.13
N GLY A 28 30.04 20.96 5.81
CA GLY A 28 30.57 20.82 7.17
C GLY A 28 32.06 21.12 7.28
N LEU A 29 32.87 20.68 6.31
CA LEU A 29 34.31 21.01 6.24
C LEU A 29 34.55 22.51 6.01
N GLY A 30 33.65 23.18 5.30
CA GLY A 30 33.68 24.63 5.08
C GLY A 30 33.06 25.46 6.20
N GLY A 31 32.59 24.86 7.29
CA GLY A 31 31.88 25.55 8.38
C GLY A 31 30.46 26.02 8.01
N GLY A 32 29.87 25.45 6.97
CA GLY A 32 28.53 25.78 6.48
C GLY A 32 27.41 25.00 7.18
N PHE A 33 26.18 25.50 7.02
CA PHE A 33 24.97 24.81 7.49
C PHE A 33 24.63 23.59 6.63
N PRO A 34 23.81 22.64 7.15
CA PRO A 34 23.28 21.55 6.35
C PRO A 34 22.57 22.04 5.08
N VAL A 35 22.90 21.43 3.96
CA VAL A 35 22.36 21.79 2.64
C VAL A 35 21.33 20.76 2.18
N THR A 36 20.25 21.27 1.60
CA THR A 36 19.13 20.46 1.09
C THR A 36 18.77 20.90 -0.33
N GLY A 37 18.01 20.05 -1.04
CA GLY A 37 17.40 20.42 -2.31
C GLY A 37 16.35 21.53 -2.12
N GLY A 38 16.53 22.67 -2.78
CA GLY A 38 15.56 23.76 -2.74
C GLY A 38 14.55 23.65 -3.87
N PHE A 39 13.30 23.31 -3.56
CA PHE A 39 12.22 23.23 -4.55
C PHE A 39 12.03 24.56 -5.29
N SER A 40 11.85 25.67 -4.57
CA SER A 40 11.66 26.99 -5.18
C SER A 40 12.82 27.43 -6.07
N ARG A 41 14.07 27.11 -5.69
CA ARG A 41 15.26 27.42 -6.50
C ARG A 41 15.30 26.60 -7.80
N SER A 42 14.83 25.37 -7.74
CA SER A 42 14.90 24.46 -8.88
C SER A 42 13.80 24.73 -9.90
N VAL A 43 12.60 25.13 -9.43
CA VAL A 43 11.52 25.63 -10.30
C VAL A 43 11.97 26.88 -11.05
N VAL A 44 12.52 27.88 -10.35
CA VAL A 44 13.03 29.11 -11.00
C VAL A 44 14.13 28.80 -12.00
N ASN A 45 15.06 27.88 -11.66
CA ASN A 45 16.14 27.49 -12.55
C ASN A 45 15.61 26.77 -13.81
N PHE A 46 14.57 25.95 -13.66
CA PHE A 46 13.91 25.30 -14.79
C PHE A 46 13.16 26.29 -15.67
N ASP A 47 12.40 27.22 -15.09
CA ASP A 47 11.68 28.26 -15.81
C ASP A 47 12.63 29.22 -16.54
N ALA A 48 13.83 29.44 -15.98
CA ALA A 48 14.93 30.16 -16.64
C ALA A 48 15.60 29.37 -17.80
N GLY A 49 15.13 28.15 -18.10
CA GLY A 49 15.59 27.33 -19.21
C GLY A 49 16.83 26.48 -18.91
N ALA A 50 17.20 26.30 -17.65
CA ALA A 50 18.35 25.46 -17.30
C ALA A 50 18.08 23.98 -17.65
N ARG A 51 18.97 23.39 -18.45
CA ARG A 51 18.88 21.98 -18.89
C ARG A 51 20.02 21.11 -18.40
N THR A 52 21.06 21.70 -17.81
CA THR A 52 22.27 20.99 -17.38
C THR A 52 22.64 21.32 -15.93
N PRO A 53 23.39 20.43 -15.24
CA PRO A 53 23.90 20.71 -13.89
C PRO A 53 24.80 21.94 -13.81
N LEU A 54 25.33 22.42 -14.94
CA LEU A 54 26.19 23.60 -15.02
C LEU A 54 25.51 24.87 -14.48
N ALA A 55 24.18 24.97 -14.58
CA ALA A 55 23.42 26.08 -14.00
C ALA A 55 23.60 26.19 -12.47
N GLY A 56 23.76 25.06 -11.78
CA GLY A 56 24.05 25.04 -10.35
C GLY A 56 25.47 25.54 -10.04
N VAL A 57 26.45 25.17 -10.88
CA VAL A 57 27.84 25.63 -10.76
C VAL A 57 27.93 27.14 -11.00
N MET A 58 27.28 27.64 -12.04
CA MET A 58 27.22 29.09 -12.32
C MET A 58 26.58 29.85 -11.17
N THR A 59 25.47 29.35 -10.63
CA THR A 59 24.83 29.93 -9.44
C THR A 59 25.81 29.99 -8.26
N ALA A 60 26.57 28.93 -7.99
CA ALA A 60 27.56 28.91 -6.92
C ALA A 60 28.68 29.94 -7.13
N VAL A 61 29.21 30.06 -8.35
CA VAL A 61 30.22 31.08 -8.71
C VAL A 61 29.67 32.49 -8.54
N MET A 62 28.45 32.76 -9.00
CA MET A 62 27.81 34.06 -8.85
C MET A 62 27.57 34.42 -7.39
N ILE A 63 27.17 33.46 -6.55
CA ILE A 63 27.05 33.66 -5.09
C ILE A 63 28.41 34.01 -4.49
N ALA A 64 29.48 33.31 -4.86
CA ALA A 64 30.83 33.58 -4.37
C ALA A 64 31.33 34.98 -4.77
N LEU A 65 31.14 35.38 -6.04
CA LEU A 65 31.49 36.73 -6.51
C LEU A 65 30.67 37.81 -5.79
N THR A 66 29.38 37.57 -5.60
CA THR A 66 28.50 38.51 -4.89
C THR A 66 28.95 38.68 -3.44
N ALA A 67 29.31 37.59 -2.76
CA ALA A 67 29.79 37.64 -1.37
C ALA A 67 31.16 38.34 -1.25
N LEU A 68 32.05 38.21 -2.23
CA LEU A 68 33.38 38.83 -2.18
C LEU A 68 33.37 40.33 -2.54
N PHE A 69 32.54 40.74 -3.51
CA PHE A 69 32.61 42.08 -4.09
C PHE A 69 31.37 42.95 -3.82
N LEU A 70 30.18 42.37 -3.68
CA LEU A 70 28.91 43.11 -3.62
C LEU A 70 28.32 43.17 -2.19
N THR A 71 28.90 42.51 -1.20
CA THR A 71 28.44 42.55 0.20
C THR A 71 28.15 43.97 0.74
N PRO A 72 28.97 45.01 0.48
CA PRO A 72 28.69 46.38 0.95
C PRO A 72 27.38 46.97 0.41
N LEU A 73 26.91 46.51 -0.75
CA LEU A 73 25.65 46.98 -1.34
C LEU A 73 24.43 46.39 -0.61
N PHE A 74 24.56 45.20 -0.05
CA PHE A 74 23.49 44.49 0.64
C PHE A 74 23.39 44.84 2.12
N GLU A 75 24.39 45.51 2.70
CA GLU A 75 24.40 45.90 4.12
C GLU A 75 23.21 46.79 4.49
N PHE A 76 22.77 47.65 3.57
CA PHE A 76 21.62 48.55 3.77
C PHE A 76 20.26 47.91 3.46
N LEU A 77 20.21 46.61 3.14
CA LEU A 77 18.96 45.97 2.74
C LEU A 77 18.02 45.84 3.95
N PRO A 78 16.80 46.42 3.90
CA PRO A 78 15.87 46.30 5.01
C PRO A 78 15.42 44.85 5.23
N LYS A 79 15.41 44.40 6.49
CA LYS A 79 14.92 43.05 6.87
C LYS A 79 13.49 42.77 6.36
N ALA A 80 12.68 43.82 6.22
CA ALA A 80 11.33 43.73 5.66
C ALA A 80 11.30 43.19 4.21
N VAL A 81 12.27 43.57 3.38
CA VAL A 81 12.36 43.08 1.99
C VAL A 81 12.63 41.58 1.98
N LEU A 82 13.58 41.12 2.81
CA LEU A 82 13.91 39.70 2.93
C LEU A 82 12.72 38.88 3.46
N ALA A 83 12.03 39.38 4.48
CA ALA A 83 10.84 38.75 5.03
C ALA A 83 9.72 38.63 3.99
N ALA A 84 9.46 39.69 3.21
CA ALA A 84 8.47 39.68 2.15
C ALA A 84 8.81 38.65 1.05
N THR A 85 10.09 38.56 0.66
CA THR A 85 10.54 37.53 -0.31
C THR A 85 10.29 36.11 0.21
N ILE A 86 10.59 35.85 1.49
CA ILE A 86 10.35 34.53 2.11
C ILE A 86 8.85 34.23 2.15
N ILE A 87 8.00 35.18 2.57
CA ILE A 87 6.54 34.99 2.65
C ILE A 87 5.97 34.65 1.27
N VAL A 88 6.34 35.40 0.23
CA VAL A 88 5.88 35.14 -1.14
C VAL A 88 6.31 33.75 -1.63
N ALA A 89 7.57 33.36 -1.36
CA ALA A 89 8.05 32.02 -1.71
C ALA A 89 7.29 30.91 -0.98
N VAL A 90 7.00 31.08 0.32
CA VAL A 90 6.27 30.08 1.12
C VAL A 90 4.80 29.99 0.72
N LEU A 91 4.13 31.11 0.45
CA LEU A 91 2.73 31.12 0.01
C LEU A 91 2.54 30.35 -1.31
N SER A 92 3.54 30.33 -2.18
CA SER A 92 3.52 29.55 -3.42
C SER A 92 3.57 28.02 -3.20
N LEU A 93 4.04 27.57 -2.03
CA LEU A 93 4.13 26.14 -1.67
C LEU A 93 2.82 25.62 -1.07
N VAL A 94 1.94 26.51 -0.56
CA VAL A 94 0.71 26.10 0.11
C VAL A 94 -0.37 25.77 -0.91
N ASP A 95 -0.69 24.48 -1.05
CA ASP A 95 -1.79 24.01 -1.90
C ASP A 95 -3.03 23.65 -1.06
N LEU A 96 -3.94 24.61 -0.91
CA LEU A 96 -5.21 24.41 -0.20
C LEU A 96 -6.14 23.42 -0.91
N LYS A 97 -6.03 23.28 -2.23
CA LYS A 97 -6.86 22.33 -2.99
C LYS A 97 -6.42 20.90 -2.72
N ALA A 98 -5.11 20.68 -2.54
CA ALA A 98 -4.58 19.38 -2.13
C ALA A 98 -5.12 18.96 -0.75
N ILE A 99 -5.13 19.86 0.24
CA ILE A 99 -5.69 19.58 1.59
C ILE A 99 -7.15 19.14 1.48
N HIS A 100 -7.97 19.89 0.74
CA HIS A 100 -9.38 19.54 0.54
C HIS A 100 -9.56 18.20 -0.17
N ARG A 101 -8.73 17.90 -1.18
CA ARG A 101 -8.77 16.62 -1.89
C ARG A 101 -8.49 15.45 -0.94
N VAL A 102 -7.48 15.59 -0.07
CA VAL A 102 -7.14 14.56 0.93
C VAL A 102 -8.30 14.35 1.91
N TRP A 103 -8.91 15.43 2.41
CA TRP A 103 -10.09 15.34 3.30
C TRP A 103 -11.24 14.53 2.70
N VAL A 104 -11.56 14.77 1.42
CA VAL A 104 -12.68 14.10 0.74
C VAL A 104 -12.34 12.63 0.43
N PHE A 105 -11.09 12.34 0.07
CA PHE A 105 -10.69 11.01 -0.41
C PHE A 105 -10.30 10.05 0.71
N SER A 106 -9.50 10.50 1.68
CA SER A 106 -8.87 9.65 2.70
C SER A 106 -8.83 10.36 4.05
N LYS A 107 -9.79 10.00 4.93
CA LYS A 107 -9.85 10.55 6.29
C LYS A 107 -8.60 10.22 7.11
N SER A 108 -8.01 9.03 6.93
CA SER A 108 -6.78 8.64 7.65
C SER A 108 -5.61 9.53 7.27
N ASP A 109 -5.44 9.81 5.97
CA ASP A 109 -4.33 10.64 5.49
C ASP A 109 -4.52 12.09 5.89
N PHE A 110 -5.78 12.56 5.93
CA PHE A 110 -6.08 13.88 6.46
C PHE A 110 -5.75 14.01 7.95
N VAL A 111 -6.06 12.99 8.76
CA VAL A 111 -5.71 13.01 10.18
C VAL A 111 -4.18 13.06 10.33
N ALA A 112 -3.43 12.23 9.61
CA ALA A 112 -1.97 12.30 9.62
C ALA A 112 -1.42 13.68 9.20
N MET A 113 -1.98 14.25 8.13
CA MET A 113 -1.59 15.57 7.62
C MET A 113 -1.87 16.68 8.63
N THR A 114 -3.08 16.72 9.19
CA THR A 114 -3.47 17.74 10.17
C THR A 114 -2.74 17.60 11.48
N THR A 115 -2.53 16.38 11.98
CA THR A 115 -1.66 16.13 13.14
C THR A 115 -0.25 16.67 12.90
N THR A 116 0.33 16.42 11.74
CA THR A 116 1.65 16.94 11.36
C THR A 116 1.64 18.47 11.40
N ILE A 117 0.69 19.12 10.71
CA ILE A 117 0.60 20.59 10.67
C ILE A 117 0.47 21.19 12.07
N MET A 118 -0.44 20.66 12.89
CA MET A 118 -0.69 21.19 14.23
C MET A 118 0.53 21.06 15.14
N ILE A 119 1.23 19.94 15.08
CA ILE A 119 2.42 19.70 15.92
C ILE A 119 3.63 20.51 15.40
N VAL A 120 3.80 20.66 14.09
CA VAL A 120 4.85 21.53 13.53
C VAL A 120 4.65 22.98 13.99
N LEU A 121 3.41 23.47 13.96
CA LEU A 121 3.08 24.84 14.37
C LEU A 121 3.17 25.06 15.89
N GLY A 122 2.87 24.03 16.69
CA GLY A 122 2.83 24.15 18.16
C GLY A 122 4.15 23.81 18.86
N ILE A 123 4.82 22.73 18.45
CA ILE A 123 6.00 22.17 19.14
C ILE A 123 7.25 22.34 18.29
N GLY A 124 7.15 22.08 16.98
CA GLY A 124 8.26 22.23 16.05
C GLY A 124 8.32 21.12 15.00
N VAL A 125 9.20 21.33 14.01
CA VAL A 125 9.27 20.51 12.80
C VAL A 125 9.60 19.04 13.11
N GLU A 126 10.57 18.80 13.98
CA GLU A 126 11.03 17.44 14.33
C GLU A 126 9.90 16.59 14.94
N ALA A 127 9.24 17.11 15.98
CA ALA A 127 8.12 16.45 16.64
C ALA A 127 6.94 16.23 15.67
N GLY A 128 6.67 17.19 14.79
CA GLY A 128 5.59 17.10 13.81
C GLY A 128 5.81 15.98 12.80
N ILE A 129 7.03 15.84 12.28
CA ILE A 129 7.38 14.76 11.35
C ILE A 129 7.22 13.39 12.01
N ILE A 130 7.76 13.21 13.23
CA ILE A 130 7.67 11.94 13.96
C ILE A 130 6.20 11.57 14.20
N ALA A 131 5.38 12.52 14.68
CA ALA A 131 3.97 12.28 14.94
C ALA A 131 3.20 11.91 13.66
N GLY A 132 3.45 12.61 12.55
CA GLY A 132 2.84 12.30 11.26
C GLY A 132 3.15 10.88 10.77
N ILE A 133 4.41 10.45 10.92
CA ILE A 133 4.85 9.09 10.59
C ILE A 133 4.12 8.07 11.47
N LEU A 134 4.10 8.28 12.80
CA LEU A 134 3.46 7.37 13.74
C LEU A 134 1.96 7.22 13.48
N VAL A 135 1.26 8.32 13.21
CA VAL A 135 -0.17 8.28 12.86
C VAL A 135 -0.39 7.52 11.56
N SER A 136 0.43 7.78 10.54
CA SER A 136 0.33 7.09 9.24
C SER A 136 0.57 5.58 9.37
N ILE A 137 1.62 5.18 10.10
CA ILE A 137 1.92 3.77 10.39
C ILE A 137 0.79 3.15 11.20
N SER A 138 0.25 3.83 12.20
CA SER A 138 -0.85 3.30 13.02
C SER A 138 -2.10 2.99 12.18
N PHE A 139 -2.47 3.90 11.27
CA PHE A 139 -3.59 3.65 10.36
C PHE A 139 -3.30 2.52 9.37
N LEU A 140 -2.06 2.43 8.87
CA LEU A 140 -1.64 1.33 8.01
C LEU A 140 -1.77 -0.02 8.73
N LEU A 141 -1.24 -0.13 9.95
CA LEU A 141 -1.34 -1.33 10.76
C LEU A 141 -2.79 -1.69 11.08
N ALA A 142 -3.62 -0.72 11.45
CA ALA A 142 -5.04 -0.95 11.70
C ALA A 142 -5.79 -1.45 10.46
N LYS A 143 -5.42 -0.98 9.27
CA LYS A 143 -5.98 -1.43 8.00
C LYS A 143 -5.54 -2.86 7.67
N VAL A 144 -4.26 -3.18 7.84
CA VAL A 144 -3.72 -4.52 7.59
C VAL A 144 -4.31 -5.55 8.56
N ALA A 145 -4.51 -5.17 9.82
CA ALA A 145 -5.04 -6.06 10.85
C ALA A 145 -6.53 -6.44 10.68
N ARG A 146 -7.28 -5.72 9.85
CA ARG A 146 -8.69 -6.02 9.56
C ARG A 146 -8.83 -6.41 8.08
N PRO A 147 -8.47 -7.65 7.72
CA PRO A 147 -8.46 -8.08 6.35
C PRO A 147 -9.89 -8.06 5.82
N HIS A 148 -10.06 -7.60 4.58
CA HIS A 148 -11.33 -7.78 3.91
C HIS A 148 -11.43 -9.22 3.42
N PHE A 149 -12.47 -9.92 3.86
CA PHE A 149 -12.88 -11.19 3.30
C PHE A 149 -14.32 -11.09 2.81
N ALA A 150 -14.69 -11.94 1.88
CA ALA A 150 -16.03 -11.99 1.31
C ALA A 150 -16.47 -13.43 1.12
N VAL A 151 -17.72 -13.72 1.50
CA VAL A 151 -18.41 -14.89 0.96
C VAL A 151 -18.74 -14.60 -0.49
N ILE A 152 -18.32 -15.49 -1.37
CA ILE A 152 -18.50 -15.33 -2.82
C ILE A 152 -19.49 -16.35 -3.35
N GLY A 153 -20.16 -15.99 -4.44
CA GLY A 153 -21.02 -16.89 -5.19
C GLY A 153 -20.84 -16.69 -6.68
N GLN A 154 -21.33 -17.65 -7.46
CA GLN A 154 -21.23 -17.63 -8.92
C GLN A 154 -22.24 -16.63 -9.50
N ILE A 155 -21.81 -15.80 -10.45
CA ILE A 155 -22.76 -15.01 -11.25
C ILE A 155 -23.50 -15.98 -12.19
N PRO A 156 -24.86 -15.97 -12.19
CA PRO A 156 -25.66 -16.88 -13.03
C PRO A 156 -25.21 -16.91 -14.48
N GLY A 157 -25.09 -18.10 -15.07
CA GLY A 157 -24.69 -18.29 -16.46
C GLY A 157 -23.24 -17.92 -16.80
N THR A 158 -22.36 -17.70 -15.81
CA THR A 158 -20.94 -17.38 -16.03
C THR A 158 -20.02 -18.20 -15.13
N GLN A 159 -18.70 -18.15 -15.37
CA GLN A 159 -17.68 -18.77 -14.53
C GLN A 159 -17.12 -17.82 -13.45
N HIS A 160 -17.73 -16.65 -13.26
CA HIS A 160 -17.19 -15.59 -12.40
C HIS A 160 -17.81 -15.59 -11.02
N PHE A 161 -16.98 -15.37 -10.01
CA PHE A 161 -17.40 -15.29 -8.61
C PHE A 161 -17.29 -13.87 -8.08
N ARG A 162 -18.34 -13.40 -7.41
CA ARG A 162 -18.41 -12.06 -6.80
C ARG A 162 -18.91 -12.12 -5.38
N ASN A 163 -18.62 -11.05 -4.63
CA ASN A 163 -19.07 -10.86 -3.26
C ASN A 163 -20.60 -10.87 -3.22
N ALA A 164 -21.16 -11.78 -2.42
CA ALA A 164 -22.58 -12.03 -2.30
C ALA A 164 -23.38 -10.89 -1.64
N ASP A 165 -22.71 -10.02 -0.88
CA ASP A 165 -23.33 -8.84 -0.25
C ASP A 165 -23.48 -7.68 -1.23
N ARG A 166 -22.78 -7.72 -2.37
CA ARG A 166 -22.75 -6.63 -3.36
C ARG A 166 -23.44 -6.97 -4.68
N HIS A 167 -23.53 -8.24 -5.04
CA HIS A 167 -24.08 -8.70 -6.31
C HIS A 167 -25.00 -9.90 -6.11
N GLN A 168 -25.98 -10.05 -6.99
CA GLN A 168 -26.83 -11.23 -7.02
C GLN A 168 -26.04 -12.42 -7.57
N VAL A 169 -25.86 -13.44 -6.74
CA VAL A 169 -25.02 -14.61 -7.02
C VAL A 169 -25.70 -15.90 -6.56
N LEU A 170 -25.37 -17.01 -7.21
CA LEU A 170 -25.73 -18.37 -6.82
C LEU A 170 -24.77 -18.83 -5.73
N LYS A 171 -25.32 -19.32 -4.61
CA LYS A 171 -24.57 -19.86 -3.48
C LYS A 171 -24.94 -21.34 -3.33
N SER A 172 -23.94 -22.16 -3.06
CA SER A 172 -24.17 -23.55 -2.67
C SER A 172 -24.66 -23.62 -1.23
N GLU A 173 -25.55 -24.56 -0.94
CA GLU A 173 -25.91 -24.90 0.44
C GLU A 173 -24.86 -25.80 1.11
N LYS A 174 -24.03 -26.49 0.32
CA LYS A 174 -23.04 -27.48 0.79
C LYS A 174 -21.59 -26.96 0.76
N VAL A 175 -21.29 -26.08 -0.20
CA VAL A 175 -19.93 -25.57 -0.43
C VAL A 175 -19.82 -24.09 -0.07
N LEU A 176 -19.08 -23.77 0.98
CA LEU A 176 -18.81 -22.39 1.36
C LEU A 176 -17.60 -21.85 0.60
N ALA A 177 -17.83 -20.93 -0.33
CA ALA A 177 -16.76 -20.24 -1.05
C ALA A 177 -16.40 -18.91 -0.37
N VAL A 178 -15.15 -18.78 0.06
CA VAL A 178 -14.63 -17.58 0.73
C VAL A 178 -13.46 -17.02 -0.06
N ARG A 179 -13.43 -15.70 -0.23
CA ARG A 179 -12.30 -14.98 -0.81
C ARG A 179 -11.65 -14.10 0.24
N LEU A 180 -10.32 -14.23 0.38
CA LEU A 180 -9.51 -13.29 1.14
C LEU A 180 -8.90 -12.28 0.16
N ASP A 181 -9.14 -10.98 0.38
CA ASP A 181 -8.69 -9.90 -0.51
C ASP A 181 -7.33 -9.30 -0.09
N GLU A 182 -6.62 -9.96 0.82
CA GLU A 182 -5.33 -9.54 1.37
C GLU A 182 -4.35 -10.72 1.49
N MET A 183 -3.08 -10.40 1.75
CA MET A 183 -2.07 -11.39 2.13
C MET A 183 -2.39 -11.98 3.51
N LEU A 184 -1.99 -13.21 3.80
CA LEU A 184 -2.24 -13.85 5.10
C LEU A 184 -0.98 -13.75 5.97
N TYR A 185 -1.04 -12.93 7.02
CA TYR A 185 0.06 -12.61 7.92
C TYR A 185 -0.35 -12.69 9.38
N PHE A 186 0.63 -12.72 10.30
CA PHE A 186 0.40 -12.65 11.75
C PHE A 186 -0.60 -11.55 12.18
N LEU A 187 -0.57 -10.38 11.52
CA LEU A 187 -1.44 -9.26 11.88
C LEU A 187 -2.93 -9.52 11.64
N ASN A 188 -3.29 -10.44 10.75
CA ASN A 188 -4.66 -10.59 10.26
C ASN A 188 -5.21 -12.02 10.29
N SER A 189 -4.33 -13.01 10.50
CA SER A 189 -4.66 -14.43 10.43
C SER A 189 -5.74 -14.83 11.44
N HIS A 190 -5.64 -14.36 12.70
CA HIS A 190 -6.66 -14.63 13.72
C HIS A 190 -8.04 -14.01 13.39
N THR A 191 -8.06 -12.80 12.82
CA THR A 191 -9.33 -12.16 12.44
C THR A 191 -10.00 -12.94 11.30
N PHE A 192 -9.22 -13.47 10.37
CA PHE A 192 -9.74 -14.35 9.32
C PHE A 192 -10.24 -15.69 9.89
N GLU A 193 -9.52 -16.26 10.84
CA GLU A 193 -9.90 -17.49 11.52
C GLU A 193 -11.25 -17.35 12.25
N ASP A 194 -11.42 -16.28 13.03
CA ASP A 194 -12.68 -15.96 13.72
C ASP A 194 -13.85 -15.76 12.75
N ALA A 195 -13.59 -15.09 11.63
CA ALA A 195 -14.57 -14.89 10.58
C ALA A 195 -15.04 -16.21 9.94
N VAL A 196 -14.11 -17.11 9.63
CA VAL A 196 -14.44 -18.45 9.12
C VAL A 196 -15.31 -19.19 10.15
N ASN A 197 -14.95 -19.13 11.44
CA ASN A 197 -15.71 -19.78 12.50
C ASN A 197 -17.14 -19.25 12.63
N GLN A 198 -17.32 -17.93 12.51
CA GLN A 198 -18.64 -17.34 12.54
C GLN A 198 -19.51 -17.80 11.35
N LEU A 199 -18.91 -17.96 10.17
CA LEU A 199 -19.60 -18.48 8.99
C LEU A 199 -19.99 -19.95 9.13
N LEU A 200 -19.14 -20.78 9.73
CA LEU A 200 -19.43 -22.19 10.01
C LEU A 200 -20.59 -22.34 11.00
N ASN A 201 -20.63 -21.54 12.06
CA ASN A 201 -21.72 -21.55 13.04
C ASN A 201 -23.09 -21.18 12.42
N THR A 202 -23.09 -20.42 11.34
CA THR A 202 -24.32 -19.97 10.66
C THR A 202 -24.85 -21.01 9.67
N ASN A 203 -23.98 -21.86 9.09
CA ASN A 203 -24.31 -22.77 8.00
C ASN A 203 -24.12 -24.23 8.43
N LYS A 204 -25.21 -24.92 8.80
CA LYS A 204 -25.15 -26.26 9.42
C LYS A 204 -25.03 -27.44 8.44
N ASN A 205 -25.17 -27.21 7.13
CA ASN A 205 -25.19 -28.27 6.11
C ASN A 205 -23.93 -28.29 5.23
N LEU A 206 -22.86 -27.62 5.66
CA LEU A 206 -21.62 -27.53 4.89
C LEU A 206 -20.87 -28.87 4.88
N THR A 207 -20.38 -29.26 3.71
CA THR A 207 -19.48 -30.41 3.52
C THR A 207 -18.09 -29.97 3.07
N ASP A 208 -17.99 -28.79 2.46
CA ASP A 208 -16.75 -28.29 1.86
C ASP A 208 -16.60 -26.78 2.05
N LEU A 209 -15.38 -26.32 2.28
CA LEU A 209 -15.01 -24.92 2.27
C LEU A 209 -13.90 -24.70 1.23
N VAL A 210 -14.11 -23.77 0.30
CA VAL A 210 -13.13 -23.41 -0.72
C VAL A 210 -12.62 -22.00 -0.47
N LEU A 211 -11.33 -21.87 -0.15
CA LEU A 211 -10.65 -20.58 -0.06
C LEU A 211 -10.10 -20.18 -1.44
N LEU A 212 -10.52 -19.00 -1.92
CA LEU A 212 -9.99 -18.37 -3.13
C LEU A 212 -8.74 -17.55 -2.80
N CYS A 213 -7.59 -18.01 -3.28
CA CYS A 213 -6.26 -17.49 -2.95
C CYS A 213 -5.74 -16.45 -3.96
N THR A 214 -6.56 -15.97 -4.90
CA THR A 214 -6.11 -15.06 -5.98
C THR A 214 -5.43 -13.80 -5.49
N ALA A 215 -5.83 -13.24 -4.35
CA ALA A 215 -5.23 -12.04 -3.78
C ALA A 215 -4.11 -12.34 -2.76
N ILE A 216 -3.98 -13.61 -2.33
CA ILE A 216 -2.93 -14.04 -1.42
C ILE A 216 -1.62 -14.08 -2.22
N ASN A 217 -0.78 -13.06 -2.02
CA ASN A 217 0.53 -12.95 -2.67
C ASN A 217 1.63 -13.64 -1.87
N GLU A 218 1.45 -13.74 -0.56
CA GLU A 218 2.43 -14.24 0.39
C GLU A 218 1.71 -14.76 1.63
N ILE A 219 2.32 -15.76 2.28
CA ILE A 219 1.91 -16.38 3.53
C ILE A 219 3.16 -16.46 4.41
N ASP A 220 3.10 -15.90 5.62
CA ASP A 220 4.16 -16.04 6.63
C ASP A 220 3.93 -17.28 7.51
N ALA A 221 4.81 -17.50 8.49
CA ALA A 221 4.70 -18.65 9.41
C ALA A 221 3.36 -18.67 10.16
N SER A 222 2.91 -17.53 10.68
CA SER A 222 1.62 -17.44 11.40
C SER A 222 0.41 -17.61 10.50
N GLY A 223 0.50 -17.19 9.23
CA GLY A 223 -0.51 -17.47 8.21
C GLY A 223 -0.61 -18.95 7.90
N LEU A 224 0.52 -19.66 7.82
CA LEU A 224 0.55 -21.11 7.67
C LEU A 224 -0.11 -21.82 8.87
N GLU A 225 0.27 -21.46 10.11
CA GLU A 225 -0.33 -22.01 11.34
C GLU A 225 -1.85 -21.83 11.36
N VAL A 226 -2.36 -20.68 10.90
CA VAL A 226 -3.81 -20.47 10.80
C VAL A 226 -4.47 -21.31 9.71
N LEU A 227 -3.81 -21.52 8.56
CA LEU A 227 -4.35 -22.45 7.56
C LEU A 227 -4.41 -23.89 8.08
N GLU A 228 -3.40 -24.30 8.84
CA GLU A 228 -3.36 -25.61 9.51
C GLU A 228 -4.48 -25.72 10.56
N SER A 229 -4.62 -24.73 11.44
CA SER A 229 -5.71 -24.66 12.44
C SER A 229 -7.10 -24.70 11.78
N ILE A 230 -7.31 -23.96 10.70
CA ILE A 230 -8.56 -23.98 9.93
C ILE A 230 -8.82 -25.38 9.35
N ASN A 231 -7.79 -26.00 8.75
CA ASN A 231 -7.90 -27.34 8.18
C ASN A 231 -8.27 -28.39 9.25
N GLU A 232 -7.55 -28.42 10.37
CA GLU A 232 -7.81 -29.36 11.48
C GLU A 232 -9.21 -29.16 12.08
N ARG A 233 -9.63 -27.90 12.27
CA ARG A 233 -10.95 -27.62 12.82
C ARG A 233 -12.07 -27.99 11.86
N LEU A 234 -11.92 -27.72 10.56
CA LEU A 234 -12.88 -28.17 9.55
C LEU A 234 -12.96 -29.70 9.52
N ASP A 235 -11.82 -30.40 9.59
CA ASP A 235 -11.76 -31.86 9.65
C ASP A 235 -12.54 -32.42 10.84
N SER A 236 -12.37 -31.81 12.02
CA SER A 236 -13.09 -32.20 13.25
C SER A 236 -14.62 -32.06 13.14
N GLN A 237 -15.10 -31.26 12.19
CA GLN A 237 -16.53 -31.06 11.90
C GLN A 237 -17.00 -31.87 10.67
N GLY A 238 -16.11 -32.65 10.04
CA GLY A 238 -16.40 -33.40 8.82
C GLY A 238 -16.49 -32.53 7.57
N ILE A 239 -15.94 -31.32 7.59
CA ILE A 239 -15.92 -30.37 6.48
C ILE A 239 -14.53 -30.43 5.83
N ARG A 240 -14.46 -30.60 4.51
CA ARG A 240 -13.17 -30.63 3.79
C ARG A 240 -12.72 -29.21 3.43
N PHE A 241 -11.45 -28.92 3.66
CA PHE A 241 -10.85 -27.64 3.33
C PHE A 241 -10.10 -27.69 1.99
N HIS A 242 -10.47 -26.81 1.07
CA HIS A 242 -9.91 -26.73 -0.28
C HIS A 242 -9.32 -25.36 -0.54
N LEU A 243 -8.29 -25.31 -1.38
CA LEU A 243 -7.71 -24.07 -1.88
C LEU A 243 -7.94 -23.94 -3.39
N SER A 244 -8.01 -22.72 -3.89
CA SER A 244 -8.14 -22.46 -5.33
C SER A 244 -7.31 -21.25 -5.75
N GLU A 245 -6.74 -21.32 -6.95
CA GLU A 245 -5.96 -20.22 -7.56
C GLU A 245 -4.78 -19.74 -6.68
N VAL A 246 -4.09 -20.69 -6.05
CA VAL A 246 -2.86 -20.43 -5.29
C VAL A 246 -1.74 -20.01 -6.24
N LYS A 247 -1.09 -18.88 -5.97
CA LYS A 247 0.05 -18.40 -6.79
C LYS A 247 1.25 -19.33 -6.68
N GLY A 248 1.99 -19.50 -7.78
CA GLY A 248 3.20 -20.36 -7.84
C GLY A 248 4.18 -20.15 -6.67
N PRO A 249 4.67 -18.92 -6.40
CA PRO A 249 5.59 -18.68 -5.28
C PRO A 249 5.03 -19.03 -3.89
N VAL A 250 3.70 -18.96 -3.72
CA VAL A 250 3.03 -19.37 -2.47
C VAL A 250 2.94 -20.89 -2.41
N MET A 251 2.55 -21.52 -3.51
CA MET A 251 2.46 -22.99 -3.63
C MET A 251 3.81 -23.65 -3.38
N ASP A 252 4.90 -23.11 -3.95
CA ASP A 252 6.27 -23.60 -3.72
C ASP A 252 6.66 -23.60 -2.24
N ARG A 253 6.17 -22.62 -1.46
CA ARG A 253 6.42 -22.56 -0.01
C ARG A 253 5.56 -23.58 0.75
N LEU A 254 4.28 -23.72 0.40
CA LEU A 254 3.37 -24.69 1.00
C LEU A 254 3.82 -26.15 0.76
N ASP A 255 4.34 -26.45 -0.44
CA ASP A 255 4.83 -27.78 -0.78
C ASP A 255 6.11 -28.13 0.02
N ARG A 256 7.00 -27.16 0.24
CA ARG A 256 8.25 -27.38 1.03
C ARG A 256 7.99 -27.78 2.47
N VAL A 257 6.91 -27.29 3.07
CA VAL A 257 6.51 -27.62 4.44
C VAL A 257 5.57 -28.82 4.51
N GLY A 258 5.21 -29.41 3.36
CA GLY A 258 4.33 -30.57 3.31
C GLY A 258 2.87 -30.27 3.63
N PHE A 259 2.42 -29.01 3.54
CA PHE A 259 1.04 -28.62 3.85
C PHE A 259 0.03 -29.39 2.99
N LYS A 260 0.35 -29.59 1.70
CA LYS A 260 -0.49 -30.34 0.76
C LYS A 260 -0.77 -31.78 1.20
N ALA A 261 0.13 -32.42 1.96
CA ALA A 261 -0.06 -33.77 2.45
C ALA A 261 -1.04 -33.85 3.63
N HIS A 262 -1.24 -32.74 4.35
CA HIS A 262 -2.10 -32.64 5.53
C HIS A 262 -3.45 -31.99 5.21
N LEU A 263 -3.60 -31.38 4.02
CA LEU A 263 -4.85 -30.78 3.58
C LEU A 263 -5.94 -31.84 3.42
N THR A 264 -7.09 -31.64 4.05
CA THR A 264 -8.24 -32.56 4.00
C THR A 264 -8.94 -32.58 2.64
N GLY A 265 -8.88 -31.47 1.90
CA GLY A 265 -9.42 -31.32 0.56
C GLY A 265 -8.35 -31.28 -0.52
N GLN A 266 -8.62 -30.50 -1.57
CA GLN A 266 -7.80 -30.43 -2.78
C GLN A 266 -7.41 -28.98 -3.09
N ILE A 267 -6.38 -28.83 -3.91
CA ILE A 267 -5.94 -27.54 -4.44
C ILE A 267 -6.30 -27.49 -5.92
N PHE A 268 -7.18 -26.55 -6.28
CA PHE A 268 -7.67 -26.38 -7.65
C PHE A 268 -6.96 -25.22 -8.36
N LEU A 269 -6.76 -25.38 -9.68
CA LEU A 269 -6.17 -24.33 -10.51
C LEU A 269 -7.15 -23.21 -10.82
N SER A 270 -8.45 -23.50 -10.86
CA SER A 270 -9.52 -22.52 -11.03
C SER A 270 -10.55 -22.65 -9.91
N HIS A 271 -11.07 -21.53 -9.42
CA HIS A 271 -12.17 -21.55 -8.45
C HIS A 271 -13.44 -22.17 -9.04
N TYR A 272 -13.69 -21.96 -10.33
CA TYR A 272 -14.84 -22.53 -11.02
C TYR A 272 -14.78 -24.06 -11.07
N GLU A 273 -13.60 -24.62 -11.35
CA GLU A 273 -13.38 -26.07 -11.33
C GLU A 273 -13.62 -26.67 -9.94
N ALA A 274 -13.17 -25.98 -8.88
CA ALA A 274 -13.44 -26.38 -7.50
C ALA A 274 -14.94 -26.49 -7.24
N MET A 275 -15.71 -25.44 -7.58
CA MET A 275 -17.15 -25.42 -7.36
C MET A 275 -17.88 -26.47 -8.21
N CYS A 276 -17.50 -26.66 -9.47
CA CYS A 276 -18.08 -27.70 -10.33
C CYS A 276 -17.78 -29.14 -9.86
N ALA A 277 -16.67 -29.35 -9.15
CA ALA A 277 -16.29 -30.66 -8.63
C ALA A 277 -16.98 -30.97 -7.29
N LEU A 278 -17.23 -29.95 -6.48
CA LEU A 278 -17.72 -30.09 -5.10
C LEU A 278 -19.24 -29.86 -4.97
N ASP A 279 -19.82 -29.02 -5.82
CA ASP A 279 -21.24 -28.71 -5.84
C ASP A 279 -21.94 -29.30 -7.08
N PRO A 280 -22.87 -30.25 -6.91
CA PRO A 280 -23.68 -30.79 -8.01
C PRO A 280 -24.50 -29.73 -8.75
N ASP A 281 -24.87 -28.66 -8.06
CA ASP A 281 -25.75 -27.59 -8.58
C ASP A 281 -24.94 -26.43 -9.20
N CYS A 282 -23.61 -26.55 -9.28
CA CYS A 282 -22.80 -25.55 -9.94
C CYS A 282 -23.17 -25.46 -11.43
N GLU A 283 -23.57 -24.25 -11.87
CA GLU A 283 -24.01 -24.05 -13.24
C GLU A 283 -22.83 -24.20 -14.21
N SER A 284 -22.87 -25.27 -15.02
CA SER A 284 -22.02 -25.39 -16.20
C SER A 284 -22.56 -24.53 -17.34
N ASN A 285 -21.76 -23.55 -17.81
CA ASN A 285 -22.07 -22.63 -18.92
C ASN A 285 -23.26 -23.08 -19.80
N GLY A 286 -24.47 -22.63 -19.49
CA GLY A 286 -25.68 -22.80 -20.31
C GLY A 286 -26.09 -24.22 -20.70
N HIS A 287 -25.47 -25.28 -20.19
CA HIS A 287 -25.87 -26.66 -20.44
C HIS A 287 -26.01 -27.34 -19.09
N VAL A 288 -27.26 -27.51 -18.66
CA VAL A 288 -27.64 -28.42 -17.59
C VAL A 288 -26.88 -29.72 -17.82
N ARG A 289 -26.02 -30.11 -16.87
CA ARG A 289 -25.48 -31.47 -16.82
C ARG A 289 -26.69 -32.40 -16.70
N SER A 290 -27.15 -32.94 -17.82
CA SER A 290 -28.09 -34.04 -17.79
C SER A 290 -27.39 -35.16 -17.03
N ALA A 291 -27.92 -35.52 -15.86
CA ALA A 291 -27.56 -36.73 -15.16
C ALA A 291 -27.56 -37.88 -16.20
N ARG A 292 -26.39 -38.47 -16.42
CA ARG A 292 -26.32 -39.72 -17.19
C ARG A 292 -26.80 -40.86 -16.28
N PRO A 293 -27.53 -41.83 -16.86
CA PRO A 293 -28.23 -42.88 -16.13
C PRO A 293 -27.29 -43.84 -15.40
#